data_AF-A0A453FWW8-F1
#
_entry.id   AF-A0A453FWW8-F1
#
_cell.length_a   1.000
_cell.length_b   1.000
_cell.length_c   1.000
_cell.angle_alpha   90.00
_cell.angle_beta   90.00
_cell.angle_gamma   90.00
#
_symmetry.space_group_name_H-M   'P 1'
#
loop_
_entity.id
_entity.type
_entity.pdbx_description
1 polymer ?
#
loop_
_entity_poly.entity_id
_entity_poly.type
_entity_poly.pdbx_seq_one_letter_code
_entity_poly.pdbx_strand_id
1 'polypeptide(L)'
;MAGRPGYVTLPIISVLAAIGYVYYTAVFLAIPAWLGLATAAGVANVAAYTTLALACVAAYGLVVTRDPGRVPPAFVPDVEDAETPLHEIKRKGGDLRYCQKCSHYKPPRAHHCRVCKRCILKMDHHCIWINNCVGHENYKIFLVFVLYAATASFYSLVL
;
A
#
# COMPACT_ATOMS: atom_id res chain seq x y z
N MET A 1 1.12 -19.94 13.01
CA MET A 1 0.90 -18.96 11.92
C MET A 1 -0.04 -17.89 12.44
N ALA A 2 0.44 -16.68 12.75
CA ALA A 2 -0.43 -15.62 13.26
C ALA A 2 -1.38 -15.19 12.13
N GLY A 3 -2.67 -15.54 12.27
CA GLY A 3 -3.72 -15.23 11.31
C GLY A 3 -3.80 -13.72 11.09
N ARG A 4 -3.80 -13.30 9.82
CA ARG A 4 -4.07 -11.90 9.47
C ARG A 4 -5.48 -11.56 9.97
N PRO A 5 -5.69 -10.39 10.61
CA PRO A 5 -7.05 -9.91 10.85
C PRO A 5 -7.79 -9.87 9.51
N GLY A 6 -9.07 -10.23 9.52
CA GLY A 6 -9.87 -10.34 8.30
C GLY A 6 -9.83 -9.08 7.44
N TYR A 7 -10.05 -9.24 6.14
CA TYR A 7 -9.99 -8.14 5.16
C TYR A 7 -11.18 -7.19 5.21
N VAL A 8 -12.20 -7.50 6.02
CA VAL A 8 -13.38 -6.64 6.21
C VAL A 8 -13.17 -5.82 7.47
N THR A 9 -12.70 -4.59 7.30
CA THR A 9 -12.51 -3.63 8.40
C THR A 9 -13.15 -2.30 8.07
N LEU A 10 -13.53 -1.55 9.11
CA LEU A 10 -14.11 -0.20 8.93
C LEU A 10 -13.21 0.73 8.09
N PRO A 11 -11.87 0.77 8.27
CA PRO A 11 -10.99 1.55 7.39
C PRO A 11 -11.06 1.13 5.92
N ILE A 12 -11.15 -0.17 5.63
CA ILE A 12 -11.23 -0.65 4.24
C ILE A 12 -12.55 -0.25 3.60
N ILE A 13 -13.65 -0.44 4.33
CA ILE A 13 -14.99 -0.05 3.87
C ILE A 13 -15.05 1.45 3.63
N SER A 14 -14.46 2.28 4.49
CA SER A 14 -14.46 3.73 4.33
C SER A 14 -13.63 4.20 3.13
N VAL A 15 -12.50 3.55 2.80
CA VAL A 15 -11.76 3.85 1.55
C VAL A 15 -12.59 3.49 0.32
N LEU A 16 -13.20 2.29 0.29
CA LEU A 16 -14.05 1.87 -0.83
C LEU A 16 -15.27 2.78 -1.00
N ALA A 17 -15.89 3.19 0.11
CA ALA A 17 -17.00 4.13 0.09
C ALA A 17 -16.57 5.51 -0.44
N ALA A 18 -15.39 6.01 -0.05
CA ALA A 18 -14.86 7.27 -0.56
C ALA A 18 -14.59 7.20 -2.08
N ILE A 19 -13.96 6.12 -2.57
CA ILE A 19 -13.74 5.91 -4.00
C ILE A 19 -15.07 5.87 -4.75
N GLY A 20 -16.05 5.11 -4.22
CA GLY A 20 -17.38 5.01 -4.81
C GLY A 20 -18.14 6.34 -4.83
N TYR A 21 -18.05 7.13 -3.76
CA TYR A 21 -18.65 8.46 -3.67
C TYR A 21 -18.07 9.41 -4.73
N VAL A 22 -16.76 9.54 -4.80
CA VAL A 22 -16.09 10.42 -5.79
C VAL A 22 -16.39 9.95 -7.22
N TYR A 23 -16.44 8.64 -7.45
CA TYR A 23 -16.86 8.09 -8.74
C TYR A 23 -18.29 8.48 -9.09
N TYR A 24 -19.22 8.33 -8.14
CA TYR A 24 -20.61 8.67 -8.35
C TYR A 24 -20.77 10.16 -8.70
N THR A 25 -20.14 11.04 -7.94
CA THR A 25 -20.23 12.49 -8.18
C THR A 25 -19.62 12.89 -9.51
N ALA A 26 -18.47 12.31 -9.90
CA ALA A 26 -17.85 12.62 -11.19
C ALA A 26 -18.71 12.14 -12.37
N VAL A 27 -19.17 10.88 -12.34
CA VAL A 27 -19.83 10.25 -13.50
C VAL A 27 -21.30 10.63 -13.64
N PHE A 28 -22.03 10.77 -12.53
CA PHE A 28 -23.48 10.97 -12.57
C PHE A 28 -23.91 12.41 -12.28
N LEU A 29 -23.02 13.27 -11.78
CA LEU A 29 -23.32 14.68 -11.52
C LEU A 29 -22.48 15.61 -12.40
N ALA A 30 -21.15 15.55 -12.30
CA ALA A 30 -20.26 16.48 -12.98
C ALA A 30 -20.28 16.30 -14.51
N ILE A 31 -19.95 15.10 -15.02
CA ILE A 31 -19.89 14.87 -16.48
C ILE A 31 -21.23 15.18 -17.18
N PRO A 32 -22.40 14.73 -16.68
CA PRO A 32 -23.67 15.07 -17.30
C PRO A 32 -23.96 16.56 -17.30
N ALA A 33 -23.58 17.28 -16.24
CA ALA A 33 -23.80 18.72 -16.12
C ALA A 33 -22.89 19.55 -17.05
N TRP A 34 -21.61 19.20 -17.14
CA TRP A 34 -20.61 20.01 -17.86
C TRP A 34 -20.38 19.59 -19.31
N LEU A 35 -20.41 18.29 -19.59
CA LEU A 35 -20.06 17.73 -20.91
C LEU A 35 -21.25 17.10 -21.62
N GLY A 36 -22.28 16.68 -20.88
CA GLY A 36 -23.46 16.00 -21.41
C GLY A 36 -23.19 14.56 -21.86
N LEU A 37 -24.00 13.61 -21.42
CA LEU A 37 -23.78 12.18 -21.71
C LEU A 37 -24.03 11.79 -23.18
N ALA A 38 -24.79 12.59 -23.92
CA ALA A 38 -25.02 12.37 -25.34
C ALA A 38 -23.86 12.86 -26.23
N THR A 39 -22.86 13.54 -25.65
CA THR A 39 -21.71 14.04 -26.42
C THR A 39 -20.58 13.03 -26.43
N ALA A 40 -19.78 13.03 -27.50
CA ALA A 40 -18.58 12.20 -27.58
C ALA A 40 -17.59 12.51 -26.42
N ALA A 41 -17.50 13.78 -26.02
CA ALA A 41 -16.67 14.21 -24.90
C ALA A 41 -17.16 13.60 -23.56
N GLY A 42 -18.46 13.65 -23.29
CA GLY A 42 -19.05 13.05 -22.10
C GLY A 42 -18.80 11.54 -22.03
N VAL A 43 -19.09 10.82 -23.12
CA VAL A 43 -18.86 9.37 -23.20
C VAL A 43 -17.38 9.01 -23.01
N ALA A 44 -16.46 9.75 -23.66
CA ALA A 44 -15.03 9.54 -23.52
C ALA A 44 -14.54 9.76 -22.08
N ASN A 45 -15.01 10.81 -21.41
CA ASN A 45 -14.68 11.09 -20.02
C ASN A 45 -15.22 10.00 -19.08
N VAL A 46 -16.45 9.51 -19.29
CA VAL A 46 -16.99 8.39 -18.50
C VAL A 46 -16.14 7.14 -18.68
N ALA A 47 -15.78 6.79 -19.91
CA ALA A 47 -14.96 5.60 -20.19
C ALA A 47 -13.58 5.71 -19.54
N ALA A 48 -12.91 6.86 -19.68
CA ALA A 48 -11.60 7.12 -19.10
C ALA A 48 -11.65 7.08 -17.56
N TYR A 49 -12.60 7.79 -16.96
CA TYR A 49 -12.74 7.88 -15.50
C TYR A 49 -13.11 6.52 -14.89
N THR A 50 -14.00 5.76 -15.53
CA THR A 50 -14.36 4.40 -15.11
C THR A 50 -13.17 3.46 -15.17
N THR A 51 -12.37 3.51 -16.24
CA THR A 51 -11.17 2.69 -16.38
C THR A 51 -10.16 3.00 -15.27
N LEU A 52 -9.94 4.28 -14.98
CA LEU A 52 -9.06 4.72 -13.89
C LEU A 52 -9.58 4.27 -12.52
N ALA A 53 -10.88 4.41 -12.26
CA ALA A 53 -11.50 3.98 -11.00
C ALA A 53 -11.38 2.45 -10.80
N LEU A 54 -11.63 1.65 -11.84
CA LEU A 54 -11.45 0.20 -11.79
C LEU A 54 -9.99 -0.18 -11.54
N ALA A 55 -9.03 0.47 -12.20
CA ALA A 55 -7.61 0.26 -11.97
C ALA A 55 -7.20 0.63 -10.53
N CYS A 56 -7.75 1.72 -9.98
CA CYS A 56 -7.56 2.13 -8.60
C CYS A 56 -8.08 1.09 -7.60
N VAL A 57 -9.33 0.62 -7.78
CA VAL A 57 -9.94 -0.41 -6.92
C VAL A 57 -9.17 -1.73 -7.02
N ALA A 58 -8.73 -2.13 -8.21
CA ALA A 58 -7.91 -3.33 -8.40
C ALA A 58 -6.57 -3.21 -7.67
N ALA A 59 -5.85 -2.09 -7.83
CA ALA A 59 -4.59 -1.84 -7.12
C ALA A 59 -4.79 -1.83 -5.60
N TYR A 60 -5.88 -1.25 -5.12
CA TYR A 60 -6.26 -1.25 -3.71
C TYR A 60 -6.51 -2.67 -3.18
N GLY A 61 -7.29 -3.48 -3.89
CA GLY A 61 -7.51 -4.89 -3.53
C GLY A 61 -6.22 -5.71 -3.49
N LEU A 62 -5.31 -5.47 -4.44
CA LEU A 62 -4.00 -6.11 -4.48
C LEU A 62 -3.13 -5.72 -3.27
N VAL A 63 -3.06 -4.43 -2.89
CA VAL A 63 -2.21 -4.01 -1.75
C VAL A 63 -2.76 -4.48 -0.40
N VAL A 64 -4.09 -4.55 -0.26
CA VAL A 64 -4.76 -5.12 0.93
C VAL A 64 -4.42 -6.60 1.11
N THR A 65 -4.42 -7.37 0.01
CA THR A 65 -4.25 -8.83 0.07
C THR A 65 -2.80 -9.29 0.02
N ARG A 66 -1.89 -8.55 -0.61
CA ARG A 66 -0.49 -8.95 -0.77
C ARG A 66 0.26 -8.98 0.56
N ASP A 67 1.11 -9.99 0.78
CA ASP A 67 2.04 -9.99 1.91
C ASP A 67 3.03 -8.82 1.75
N PRO A 68 3.29 -8.00 2.79
CA PRO A 68 4.26 -6.91 2.71
C PRO A 68 5.73 -7.36 2.74
N GLY A 69 5.98 -8.66 2.90
CA GLY A 69 7.31 -9.25 3.00
C GLY A 69 7.60 -9.73 4.42
N ARG A 70 8.30 -10.87 4.49
CA ARG A 70 8.66 -11.55 5.74
C ARG A 70 10.18 -11.68 5.84
N VAL A 71 10.71 -11.47 7.03
CA VAL A 71 12.12 -11.80 7.30
C VAL A 71 12.27 -13.33 7.33
N PRO A 72 13.18 -13.92 6.54
CA PRO A 72 13.49 -15.34 6.63
C PRO A 72 13.96 -15.71 8.04
N PRO A 73 13.44 -16.77 8.69
CA PRO A 73 13.88 -17.17 10.03
C PRO A 73 15.37 -17.52 10.10
N ALA A 74 15.92 -18.04 9.00
CA ALA A 74 17.33 -18.38 8.86
C ALA A 74 18.23 -17.19 8.52
N PHE A 75 17.71 -15.96 8.49
CA PHE A 75 18.55 -14.79 8.23
C PHE A 75 19.55 -14.58 9.36
N VAL A 76 20.83 -14.66 9.01
CA VAL A 76 21.96 -14.34 9.88
C VAL A 76 22.80 -13.28 9.15
N PRO A 77 23.21 -12.20 9.83
CA PRO A 77 24.16 -11.23 9.27
C PRO A 77 25.48 -11.91 8.95
N ASP A 78 25.97 -11.77 7.72
CA ASP A 78 27.33 -12.19 7.37
C ASP A 78 28.32 -11.19 7.94
N VAL A 79 29.02 -11.54 9.01
CA VAL A 79 29.91 -10.60 9.73
C VAL A 79 31.35 -10.66 9.20
N GLU A 80 31.64 -11.61 8.29
CA GLU A 80 33.00 -11.89 7.80
C GLU A 80 33.28 -11.21 6.46
N ASP A 81 32.23 -10.85 5.71
CA ASP A 81 32.36 -10.15 4.44
C ASP A 81 32.55 -8.63 4.61
N ALA A 82 33.81 -8.19 4.55
CA ALA A 82 34.19 -6.78 4.60
C ALA A 82 33.75 -5.98 3.35
N GLU A 83 33.35 -6.63 2.26
CA GLU A 83 32.91 -5.99 1.01
C GLU A 83 31.40 -5.71 0.97
N THR A 84 30.62 -6.27 1.90
CA THR A 84 29.20 -5.94 2.09
C THR A 84 28.97 -5.10 3.34
N PRO A 85 29.24 -3.77 3.31
CA PRO A 85 29.07 -2.87 4.46
C PRO A 85 27.58 -2.62 4.82
N LEU A 86 26.66 -3.44 4.30
CA LEU A 86 25.22 -3.27 4.41
C LEU A 86 24.67 -3.77 5.75
N HIS A 87 25.45 -3.98 6.79
CA HIS A 87 24.89 -4.14 8.12
C HIS A 87 24.46 -2.77 8.63
N GLU A 88 23.15 -2.52 8.64
CA GLU A 88 22.62 -1.43 9.44
C GLU A 88 22.93 -1.74 10.90
N ILE A 89 24.04 -1.21 11.39
CA ILE A 89 24.43 -1.28 12.78
C ILE A 89 23.53 -0.34 13.60
N LYS A 90 23.21 -0.70 14.84
CA LYS A 90 22.55 0.26 15.74
C LYS A 90 23.42 1.50 15.89
N ARG A 91 22.86 2.67 15.60
CA ARG A 91 23.51 3.99 15.80
C ARG A 91 24.09 4.22 17.19
N LYS A 92 23.59 3.52 18.21
CA LYS A 92 24.16 3.46 19.56
C LYS A 92 24.54 2.01 19.87
N GLY A 93 25.84 1.73 19.94
CA GLY A 93 26.37 0.48 20.51
C GLY A 93 27.06 -0.48 19.55
N GLY A 94 27.09 -0.26 18.24
CA GLY A 94 27.85 -1.15 17.33
C GLY A 94 27.18 -2.51 17.06
N ASP A 95 26.13 -2.86 17.81
CA ASP A 95 25.49 -4.17 17.70
C ASP A 95 24.64 -4.37 16.44
N LEU A 96 24.65 -5.61 15.95
CA LEU A 96 23.71 -6.13 14.95
C LEU A 96 22.26 -5.96 15.41
N ARG A 97 21.37 -5.64 14.47
CA ARG A 97 19.95 -5.39 14.78
C ARG A 97 19.22 -6.71 15.06
N TYR A 98 18.88 -6.97 16.30
CA TYR A 98 18.09 -8.14 16.70
C TYR A 98 16.61 -7.78 17.03
N CYS A 99 15.68 -8.70 16.78
CA CYS A 99 14.29 -8.59 17.22
C CYS A 99 14.00 -9.51 18.40
N GLN A 100 13.93 -8.96 19.62
CA GLN A 100 13.60 -9.75 20.81
C GLN A 100 12.22 -10.42 20.74
N LYS A 101 11.23 -9.77 20.09
CA LYS A 101 9.86 -10.31 19.99
C LYS A 101 9.71 -11.46 19.00
N CYS A 102 10.61 -11.55 18.02
CA CYS A 102 10.55 -12.58 16.98
C CYS A 102 11.73 -13.57 17.08
N SER A 103 12.66 -13.33 18.00
CA SER A 103 13.86 -14.15 18.23
C SER A 103 14.70 -14.40 16.97
N HIS A 104 14.97 -13.35 16.18
CA HIS A 104 15.84 -13.42 15.01
C HIS A 104 16.51 -12.07 14.70
N TYR A 105 17.60 -12.11 13.93
CA TYR A 105 18.26 -10.91 13.41
C TYR A 105 17.41 -10.22 12.34
N LYS A 106 17.50 -8.89 12.27
CA LYS A 106 16.78 -8.06 11.32
C LYS A 106 17.70 -7.76 10.14
N PRO A 107 17.28 -8.10 8.91
CA PRO A 107 17.92 -7.58 7.71
C PRO A 107 17.90 -6.04 7.70
N PRO A 108 18.75 -5.41 6.88
CA PRO A 108 18.73 -3.98 6.68
C PRO A 108 17.32 -3.50 6.33
N ARG A 109 16.90 -2.37 6.91
CA ARG A 109 15.58 -1.76 6.72
C ARG A 109 14.39 -2.61 7.15
N ALA A 110 14.59 -3.76 7.80
CA ALA A 110 13.51 -4.53 8.38
C ALA A 110 13.11 -3.95 9.76
N HIS A 111 11.80 -3.92 10.04
CA HIS A 111 11.27 -3.45 11.33
C HIS A 111 10.16 -4.36 11.83
N HIS A 112 10.05 -4.46 13.16
CA HIS A 112 8.96 -5.21 13.80
C HIS A 112 7.71 -4.35 13.85
N CYS A 113 6.66 -4.77 13.16
CA CYS A 113 5.35 -4.15 13.26
C CYS A 113 4.59 -4.73 14.45
N ARG A 114 4.22 -3.88 15.42
CA ARG A 114 3.46 -4.30 16.61
C ARG A 114 2.05 -4.78 16.27
N VAL A 115 1.44 -4.21 15.23
CA VAL A 115 0.08 -4.57 14.77
C VAL A 115 0.10 -5.91 14.05
N CYS A 116 1.01 -6.09 13.09
CA CYS A 116 1.17 -7.36 12.37
C CYS A 116 1.87 -8.45 13.20
N LYS A 117 2.42 -8.11 14.38
CA LYS A 117 3.13 -9.00 15.31
C LYS A 117 4.28 -9.79 14.67
N ARG A 118 4.98 -9.19 13.71
CA ARG A 118 6.11 -9.80 12.99
C ARG A 118 7.05 -8.75 12.41
N CYS A 119 8.27 -9.17 12.07
CA CYS A 119 9.20 -8.35 11.29
C CYS A 119 8.78 -8.31 9.81
N ILE A 120 8.76 -7.09 9.26
CA ILE A 120 8.42 -6.80 7.87
C ILE A 120 9.70 -6.38 7.15
N LEU A 121 9.98 -6.97 5.99
CA LEU A 121 11.11 -6.60 5.14
C LEU A 121 10.91 -5.21 4.55
N LYS A 122 11.96 -4.39 4.55
CA LYS A 122 11.93 -3.00 4.05
C LYS A 122 10.66 -2.27 4.49
N MET A 123 10.34 -2.38 5.78
CA MET A 123 9.09 -1.85 6.33
C MET A 123 9.08 -0.34 6.15
N ASP A 124 8.03 0.17 5.53
CA ASP A 124 7.76 1.60 5.47
C ASP A 124 6.88 1.98 6.68
N HIS A 125 5.63 1.54 6.67
CA HIS A 125 4.71 1.76 7.79
C HIS A 125 3.63 0.66 7.89
N HIS A 126 2.85 0.70 8.98
CA HIS A 126 1.58 -0.01 9.05
C HIS A 126 0.46 0.94 8.66
N CYS A 127 -0.24 0.65 7.58
CA CYS A 127 -1.27 1.51 7.04
C CYS A 127 -2.64 0.98 7.45
N ILE A 128 -3.33 1.76 8.30
CA ILE A 128 -4.67 1.42 8.78
C ILE A 128 -5.68 1.32 7.63
N TRP A 129 -5.51 2.13 6.59
CA TRP A 129 -6.44 2.24 5.45
C TRP A 129 -6.43 1.04 4.51
N ILE A 130 -5.37 0.23 4.54
CA ILE A 130 -5.31 -1.05 3.81
C ILE A 130 -5.32 -2.25 4.77
N ASN A 131 -5.45 -2.00 6.08
CA ASN A 131 -5.31 -2.99 7.16
C ASN A 131 -4.08 -3.91 7.00
N ASN A 132 -2.97 -3.35 6.55
CA ASN A 132 -1.78 -4.11 6.18
C ASN A 132 -0.53 -3.24 6.33
N CYS A 133 0.62 -3.89 6.48
CA CYS A 133 1.88 -3.16 6.35
C CYS A 133 2.15 -2.81 4.89
N VAL A 134 2.90 -1.74 4.69
CA VAL A 134 3.58 -1.44 3.44
C VAL A 134 5.04 -1.82 3.63
N GLY A 135 5.53 -2.75 2.82
CA GLY A 135 6.87 -3.31 2.90
C GLY A 135 7.36 -3.79 1.54
N HIS A 136 8.48 -4.50 1.53
CA HIS A 136 9.19 -4.90 0.31
C HIS A 136 8.30 -5.47 -0.81
N GLU A 137 7.41 -6.40 -0.48
CA GLU A 137 6.65 -7.17 -1.48
C GLU A 137 5.39 -6.48 -2.00
N ASN A 138 4.93 -5.40 -1.36
CA ASN A 138 3.74 -4.66 -1.78
C ASN A 138 3.96 -3.15 -1.95
N TYR A 139 5.18 -2.64 -1.73
CA TYR A 139 5.51 -1.22 -1.84
C TYR A 139 5.13 -0.62 -3.19
N LYS A 140 5.47 -1.30 -4.29
CA LYS A 140 5.15 -0.83 -5.65
C LYS A 140 3.63 -0.74 -5.88
N ILE A 141 2.89 -1.74 -5.39
CA ILE A 141 1.43 -1.79 -5.52
C ILE A 141 0.79 -0.65 -4.73
N PHE A 142 1.29 -0.40 -3.51
CA PHE A 142 0.85 0.74 -2.70
C PHE A 142 1.06 2.07 -3.43
N LEU A 143 2.23 2.30 -4.03
CA LEU A 143 2.50 3.52 -4.79
C LEU A 143 1.60 3.67 -6.02
N VAL A 144 1.35 2.58 -6.77
CA VAL A 144 0.44 2.58 -7.92
C VAL A 144 -0.98 2.91 -7.49
N PHE A 145 -1.46 2.34 -6.37
CA PHE A 145 -2.76 2.69 -5.79
C PHE A 145 -2.84 4.19 -5.46
N VAL A 146 -1.85 4.73 -4.73
CA VAL A 146 -1.82 6.15 -4.36
C VAL A 146 -1.79 7.04 -5.61
N LEU A 147 -1.03 6.66 -6.64
CA LEU A 147 -0.98 7.38 -7.90
C LEU A 147 -2.35 7.40 -8.59
N TYR A 148 -3.02 6.25 -8.76
CA TYR A 148 -4.35 6.22 -9.36
C TYR A 148 -5.39 7.00 -8.56
N ALA A 149 -5.35 6.91 -7.23
CA ALA A 149 -6.23 7.70 -6.37
C ALA A 149 -6.00 9.20 -6.54
N ALA A 150 -4.73 9.65 -6.53
CA ALA A 150 -4.38 11.05 -6.73
C ALA A 150 -4.77 11.56 -8.12
N THR A 151 -4.52 10.78 -9.17
CA THR A 151 -4.92 11.12 -10.54
C THR A 151 -6.44 11.21 -10.66
N ALA A 152 -7.20 10.28 -10.06
CA ALA A 152 -8.66 10.32 -10.08
C ALA A 152 -9.20 11.54 -9.34
N SER A 153 -8.65 11.87 -8.16
CA SER A 153 -9.01 13.09 -7.42
C SER A 153 -8.69 14.36 -8.19
N PHE A 154 -7.52 14.44 -8.83
CA PHE A 154 -7.16 15.59 -9.65
C PHE A 154 -8.04 15.72 -10.89
N TYR A 155 -8.34 14.60 -11.56
CA TYR A 155 -9.27 14.59 -12.68
C TYR A 155 -10.66 15.08 -12.24
N SER A 156 -11.19 14.56 -11.13
CA SER A 156 -12.48 15.02 -10.59
C SER A 156 -12.50 16.49 -10.15
N LEU A 157 -11.34 17.09 -9.86
CA LEU A 157 -11.23 18.51 -9.51
C LEU A 157 -11.29 19.41 -10.75
N VAL A 158 -10.81 18.92 -11.89
CA VAL A 158 -10.75 19.66 -13.16
C VAL A 158 -12.01 19.47 -14.01
N LEU A 159 -12.71 18.36 -13.80
CA LEU A 159 -14.02 18.04 -14.40
C LEU A 159 -15.14 18.92 -13.84
#